data_AF-A0A7W1CNR7-F1
#
_entry.id   AF-A0A7W1CNR7-F1
#
_cell.length_a   1.000
_cell.length_b   1.000
_cell.length_c   1.000
_cell.angle_alpha   90.00
_cell.angle_beta   90.00
_cell.angle_gamma   90.00
#
_symmetry.space_group_name_H-M   'P 1'
#
loop_
_entity.id
_entity.type
_entity.pdbx_description
1 polymer ?
#
loop_
_entity_poly.entity_id
_entity_poly.type
_entity_poly.pdbx_seq_one_letter_code
_entity_poly.pdbx_strand_id
1 'polypeptide(L)' 'MGGTFDPIHHGHLVAASEVQSWFELDEVVFVPTGTPWQKSDRQVSSAEDRYLMTVVATASNP' A
#
# COMPACT_ATOMS: atom_id res chain seq x y z
N MET A 1 1.90 3.71 -5.72
CA MET A 1 2.74 2.73 -5.00
C MET A 1 2.07 1.36 -4.97
N GLY A 2 2.67 0.36 -5.61
CA GLY A 2 2.16 -1.03 -5.59
C GLY A 2 2.80 -1.87 -4.49
N GLY A 3 2.05 -2.81 -3.92
CA GLY A 3 2.59 -3.72 -2.89
C GLY A 3 1.57 -4.73 -2.39
N THR A 4 2.04 -5.77 -1.69
CA THR A 4 1.13 -6.70 -0.99
C THR A 4 0.45 -6.02 0.18
N PHE A 5 1.15 -5.19 0.96
CA PHE A 5 0.61 -4.51 2.15
C PHE A 5 -0.06 -5.48 3.14
N ASP A 6 0.74 -6.36 3.74
CA ASP A 6 0.29 -7.41 4.66
C ASP A 6 0.99 -7.34 6.03
N PRO A 7 0.70 -6.32 6.87
CA PRO A 7 -0.18 -5.17 6.63
C PRO A 7 0.56 -3.94 6.05
N ILE A 8 -0.18 -2.91 5.68
CA ILE A 8 0.37 -1.56 5.46
C ILE A 8 0.90 -0.97 6.79
N HIS A 9 1.91 -0.10 6.73
CA HIS A 9 2.58 0.46 7.92
C HIS A 9 3.29 1.78 7.58
N HIS A 10 3.80 2.49 8.59
CA HIS A 10 4.44 3.81 8.42
C HIS A 10 5.55 3.85 7.37
N GLY A 11 6.38 2.81 7.25
CA GLY A 11 7.40 2.75 6.20
C GLY A 11 6.85 2.93 4.77
N HIS A 12 5.66 2.39 4.47
CA HIS A 12 5.02 2.58 3.16
C HIS A 12 4.50 4.02 2.99
N LEU A 13 3.88 4.57 4.04
CA LEU A 13 3.28 5.91 4.01
C LEU A 13 4.35 7.01 3.90
N VAL A 14 5.42 6.89 4.69
CA VAL A 14 6.56 7.82 4.63
C VAL A 14 7.22 7.75 3.26
N ALA A 15 7.49 6.55 2.73
CA ALA A 15 8.07 6.42 1.40
C ALA A 15 7.19 7.05 0.30
N ALA A 16 5.87 6.92 0.39
CA ALA A 16 4.95 7.55 -0.55
C ALA A 16 4.97 9.08 -0.42
N SER A 17 4.93 9.60 0.81
CA SER A 17 4.97 11.04 1.10
C SER A 17 6.29 11.68 0.66
N GLU A 18 7.42 11.01 0.88
CA GLU A 18 8.74 11.49 0.45
C GLU A 18 8.81 11.55 -1.07
N VAL A 19 8.41 10.49 -1.77
CA VAL A 19 8.40 10.50 -3.25
C VAL A 19 7.45 11.56 -3.80
N GLN A 20 6.27 11.74 -3.19
CA GLN A 20 5.35 12.80 -3.59
C GLN A 20 6.02 14.17 -3.49
N SER A 21 6.63 14.48 -2.33
CA SER A 21 7.28 15.76 -2.06
C SER A 21 8.49 16.02 -2.97
N TRP A 22 9.38 15.03 -3.11
CA TRP A 22 10.63 15.19 -3.86
C TRP A 22 10.44 15.35 -5.37
N PHE A 23 9.37 14.77 -5.91
CA PHE A 23 9.06 14.81 -7.34
C PHE A 23 7.87 15.72 -7.68
N GLU A 24 7.36 16.48 -6.70
CA GLU A 24 6.21 17.38 -6.85
C GLU A 24 4.99 16.69 -7.48
N LEU A 25 4.71 15.45 -7.07
CA LEU A 25 3.58 14.68 -7.60
C LEU A 25 2.27 15.21 -7.00
N ASP A 26 1.23 15.33 -7.84
CA ASP A 26 -0.11 15.69 -7.37
C ASP A 26 -0.64 14.65 -6.36
N GLU A 27 -0.48 13.35 -6.68
CA GLU A 27 -0.96 12.25 -5.85
C GLU A 27 -0.05 11.01 -5.91
N VAL A 28 -0.17 10.16 -4.88
CA VAL A 28 0.40 8.80 -4.89
C VAL A 28 -0.70 7.79 -4.61
N VAL A 29 -1.14 7.09 -5.65
CA VAL A 29 -2.19 6.07 -5.54
C VAL A 29 -1.61 4.75 -5.01
N PHE A 30 -2.15 4.23 -3.91
CA PHE A 30 -1.81 2.90 -3.39
C PHE A 30 -2.60 1.81 -4.13
N VAL A 31 -1.90 0.79 -4.64
CA VAL A 31 -2.51 -0.33 -5.39
C VAL A 31 -2.17 -1.65 -4.70
N PRO A 32 -3.01 -2.13 -3.77
CA PRO A 32 -2.80 -3.42 -3.09
C PRO A 32 -2.92 -4.57 -4.09
N THR A 33 -1.91 -5.45 -4.10
CA THR A 33 -1.88 -6.60 -5.01
C THR A 33 -2.96 -7.61 -4.65
N GLY A 34 -3.88 -7.93 -5.55
CA GLY A 34 -4.91 -8.96 -5.33
C GLY A 34 -4.28 -10.32 -5.02
N THR A 35 -3.52 -10.88 -5.97
CA THR A 35 -2.81 -12.16 -5.81
C THR A 35 -1.30 -11.96 -6.00
N PRO A 36 -0.49 -11.93 -4.93
CA PRO A 36 0.95 -11.71 -5.03
C PRO A 36 1.66 -12.97 -5.55
N TRP A 37 1.94 -13.01 -6.86
CA TRP A 37 2.52 -14.19 -7.54
C TRP A 37 3.90 -14.60 -6.98
N GLN A 38 4.71 -13.65 -6.50
CA GLN A 38 6.02 -13.92 -5.88
C GLN A 38 5.93 -14.51 -4.47
N LYS A 39 4.72 -14.66 -3.93
CA LYS A 39 4.45 -15.20 -2.60
C LYS A 39 3.45 -16.35 -2.67
N SER A 40 3.37 -17.04 -3.82
CA SER A 40 2.42 -18.15 -4.02
C SER A 40 2.64 -19.31 -3.04
N ASP A 41 3.83 -19.42 -2.47
CA ASP A 41 4.25 -20.40 -1.47
C ASP A 41 4.02 -19.94 -0.02
N ARG A 42 3.50 -18.73 0.20
CA ARG A 42 3.33 -18.13 1.54
C ARG A 42 1.85 -17.87 1.82
N GLN A 43 1.47 -18.04 3.08
CA GLN A 43 0.17 -17.57 3.53
C GLN A 43 0.20 -16.05 3.62
N VAL A 44 -0.73 -15.40 2.93
CA VAL A 44 -0.91 -13.94 2.88
C VAL A 44 -2.35 -13.66 3.31
N SER A 45 -2.59 -12.56 4.02
CA SER A 45 -3.95 -12.16 4.38
C SER A 45 -4.84 -11.97 3.14
N SER A 46 -6.15 -12.09 3.32
CA SER A 46 -7.11 -11.99 2.22
C SER A 46 -6.94 -10.67 1.46
N ALA A 47 -7.25 -10.68 0.15
CA ALA A 47 -7.13 -9.47 -0.65
C ALA A 47 -8.03 -8.33 -0.13
N GLU A 48 -9.21 -8.69 0.41
CA GLU A 48 -10.17 -7.75 1.00
C GLU A 48 -9.62 -7.10 2.27
N ASP A 49 -9.06 -7.89 3.20
CA ASP A 49 -8.48 -7.35 4.44
C ASP A 49 -7.34 -6.36 4.12
N ARG A 50 -6.46 -6.73 3.18
CA ARG A 50 -5.33 -5.87 2.78
C ARG A 50 -5.81 -4.60 2.09
N TYR A 51 -6.87 -4.68 1.28
CA TYR A 51 -7.52 -3.51 0.70
C TYR A 51 -8.08 -2.59 1.78
N LEU A 52 -8.88 -3.12 2.72
CA LEU A 52 -9.49 -2.34 3.80
C LEU A 52 -8.44 -1.70 4.71
N MET A 53 -7.39 -2.44 5.08
CA MET A 53 -6.27 -1.88 5.86
C MET A 53 -5.57 -0.74 5.10
N THR A 54 -5.39 -0.88 3.78
CA THR A 54 -4.79 0.18 2.94
C THR A 54 -5.69 1.42 2.90
N VAL A 55 -7.00 1.23 2.75
CA VAL A 55 -7.98 2.34 2.79
C VAL A 55 -7.93 3.05 4.13
N VAL A 56 -8.00 2.33 5.25
CA VAL A 56 -7.97 2.93 6.60
C VAL A 56 -6.66 3.68 6.85
N ALA A 57 -5.51 3.12 6.44
CA ALA A 57 -4.21 3.74 6.64
C ALA A 57 -3.98 5.00 5.79
N THR A 58 -4.73 5.17 4.70
CA THR A 58 -4.63 6.33 3.80
C THR A 58 -5.77 7.33 3.96
N ALA A 59 -6.82 6.99 4.72
CA ALA A 59 -8.02 7.81 4.88
C ALA A 59 -7.76 9.23 5.44
N SER A 60 -6.71 9.40 6.27
CA SER A 60 -6.34 10.70 6.85
C SER A 60 -5.38 11.51 5.97
N ASN A 61 -5.01 11.00 4.80
CA ASN A 61 -4.08 11.64 3.88
C ASN A 61 -4.58 11.49 2.42
N PRO A 62 -5.73 12.10 2.08
CA PRO A 62 -6.37 12.00 0.77
C PRO A 62 -5.61 12.74 -0.33
#